data_AF-A0A352JX48-F1
#
_entry.id   AF-A0A352JX48-F1
#
_cell.length_a   1.000
_cell.length_b   1.000
_cell.length_c   1.000
_cell.angle_alpha   90.00
_cell.angle_beta   90.00
_cell.angle_gamma   90.00
#
_symmetry.space_group_name_H-M   'P 1'
#
loop_
_entity.id
_entity.type
_entity.pdbx_description
1 polymer ?
#
loop_
_entity_poly.entity_id
_entity_poly.type
_entity_poly.pdbx_seq_one_letter_code
_entity_poly.pdbx_strand_id
1 'polypeptide(L)' 'MSMQDTLADMFTRIRNGQMAGKTAVSMPSSKQKVALARVLADEGFLGGYNVDDAGVKSTLTVDLR' A
#
# COMPACT_ATOMS: atom_id res chain seq x y z
N MET A 1 18.08 -1.80 11.47
CA MET A 1 17.61 -2.75 10.45
C MET A 1 17.53 -2.01 9.12
N SER A 2 18.30 -2.42 8.11
CA SER A 2 18.24 -1.83 6.77
C SER A 2 16.99 -2.37 6.07
N MET A 3 16.13 -1.47 5.60
CA MET A 3 14.93 -1.83 4.84
C MET A 3 15.35 -2.04 3.38
N GLN A 4 15.77 -3.28 3.06
CA GLN A 4 16.29 -3.63 1.74
C GLN A 4 15.19 -3.80 0.69
N ASP A 5 14.04 -4.34 1.08
CA ASP A 5 12.90 -4.55 0.18
C ASP A 5 11.64 -3.83 0.68
N THR A 6 11.25 -2.79 -0.05
CA THR A 6 10.06 -1.99 0.25
C THR A 6 8.77 -2.56 -0.35
N LEU A 7 8.86 -3.47 -1.33
CA LEU A 7 7.72 -4.18 -1.92
C LEU A 7 7.30 -5.35 -1.04
N ALA A 8 8.26 -6.12 -0.52
CA ALA A 8 7.97 -7.16 0.46
C ALA A 8 7.31 -6.60 1.73
N ASP A 9 7.76 -5.42 2.20
CA ASP A 9 7.10 -4.71 3.30
C ASP A 9 5.66 -4.31 2.95
N MET A 10 5.42 -3.80 1.73
CA MET A 10 4.07 -3.46 1.26
C MET A 10 3.12 -4.67 1.31
N PHE A 11 3.52 -5.80 0.72
CA PHE A 11 2.70 -7.02 0.74
C PHE A 11 2.46 -7.54 2.16
N THR A 12 3.50 -7.49 3.00
CA THR A 12 3.39 -7.92 4.40
C THR A 12 2.37 -7.07 5.16
N ARG A 13 2.38 -5.75 4.96
CA ARG A 13 1.40 -4.84 5.57
C ARG A 13 -0.02 -5.10 5.08
N ILE A 14 -0.21 -5.32 3.79
CA ILE A 14 -1.51 -5.65 3.19
C ILE A 14 -2.05 -6.94 3.80
N ARG A 15 -1.27 -8.02 3.78
CA ARG A 15 -1.65 -9.32 4.37
C ARG A 15 -2.01 -9.19 5.84
N ASN A 16 -1.16 -8.53 6.62
CA ASN A 16 -1.39 -8.35 8.06
C ASN A 16 -2.62 -7.46 8.32
N GLY A 17 -2.87 -6.46 7.47
CA GLY A 17 -4.07 -5.62 7.54
C GLY A 17 -5.34 -6.41 7.28
N GLN A 18 -5.35 -7.28 6.27
CA GLN A 18 -6.47 -8.16 5.96
C GLN A 18 -6.72 -9.17 7.08
N MET A 19 -5.67 -9.82 7.59
CA MET A 19 -5.77 -10.74 8.73
C MET A 19 -6.31 -10.06 10.00
N ALA A 20 -6.01 -8.77 10.17
CA ALA A 20 -6.50 -7.98 11.30
C ALA A 20 -7.89 -7.35 11.06
N GLY A 21 -8.53 -7.60 9.91
CA GLY A 21 -9.85 -7.05 9.58
C GLY A 21 -9.86 -5.53 9.41
N LYS A 22 -8.73 -4.92 9.03
CA LYS A 22 -8.65 -3.48 8.78
C LYS A 22 -9.30 -3.13 7.44
N THR A 23 -9.93 -1.96 7.38
CA THR A 23 -10.51 -1.42 6.15
C THR A 23 -9.46 -0.83 5.21
N ALA A 24 -8.35 -0.31 5.75
CA ALA A 24 -7.29 0.30 4.97
C ALA A 24 -5.92 0.18 5.66
N VAL A 25 -4.86 0.30 4.86
CA VAL A 25 -3.46 0.28 5.32
C VAL A 25 -2.67 1.41 4.67
N SER A 26 -1.93 2.16 5.49
CA SER A 26 -1.10 3.29 5.05
C SER A 26 0.39 2.95 5.13
N MET A 27 1.17 3.44 4.17
CA MET A 27 2.62 3.25 4.09
C MET A 27 3.30 4.37 3.29
N PRO A 28 4.64 4.54 3.41
CA PRO A 28 5.36 5.51 2.57
C PRO A 28 5.20 5.18 1.09
N SER A 29 4.80 6.18 0.31
CA SER A 29 4.62 6.08 -1.14
C SER A 29 5.96 5.97 -1.87
N SER A 30 5.95 5.27 -2.99
CA SER A 30 7.01 5.30 -3.99
C SER A 30 6.37 5.06 -5.35
N LYS A 31 7.02 5.50 -6.44
CA LYS A 31 6.51 5.29 -7.80
C LYS A 31 6.22 3.81 -8.10
N GLN A 32 7.07 2.91 -7.59
CA GLN A 32 6.88 1.46 -7.74
C GLN A 32 5.67 0.94 -6.96
N LYS A 33 5.48 1.37 -5.70
CA LYS A 33 4.33 0.96 -4.89
C LYS A 33 3.01 1.46 -5.47
N VAL A 34 3.00 2.68 -6.02
CA VAL A 34 1.81 3.24 -6.68
C VAL A 34 1.48 2.46 -7.96
N ALA A 35 2.47 2.14 -8.79
CA ALA A 35 2.26 1.33 -9.99
C ALA A 35 1.70 -0.07 -9.65
N LEU A 36 2.23 -0.69 -8.59
CA LEU A 36 1.75 -1.99 -8.12
C LEU A 36 0.34 -1.91 -7.52
N ALA A 37 0.06 -0.91 -6.69
CA ALA A 37 -1.28 -0.70 -6.11
C ALA A 37 -2.33 -0.47 -7.21
N ARG A 38 -1.96 0.21 -8.29
CA ARG A 38 -2.80 0.36 -9.48
C ARG A 38 -3.13 -0.98 -10.11
N VAL A 39 -2.12 -1.81 -10.43
CA VAL A 39 -2.35 -3.13 -11.02
C VAL A 39 -3.22 -3.99 -10.10
N LEU A 40 -2.95 -4.00 -8.79
CA LEU A 40 -3.73 -4.77 -7.83
C LEU A 40 -5.19 -4.28 -7.70
N ALA A 41 -5.43 -2.97 -7.86
CA ALA A 41 -6.78 -2.41 -7.90
C ALA A 41 -7.49 -2.74 -9.23
N ASP A 42 -6.80 -2.66 -10.36
CA ASP A 42 -7.32 -2.98 -11.70
C ASP A 42 -7.72 -4.46 -11.80
N GLU A 43 -6.94 -5.36 -11.19
CA GLU A 43 -7.24 -6.79 -11.07
C GLU A 43 -8.29 -7.11 -9.98
N GLY A 44 -8.74 -6.11 -9.21
CA GLY A 44 -9.80 -6.24 -8.21
C GLY A 44 -9.38 -6.84 -6.86
N PHE A 45 -8.08 -6.99 -6.59
CA PHE A 45 -7.57 -7.46 -5.28
C PHE A 45 -7.68 -6.39 -4.19
N LEU A 46 -7.69 -5.12 -4.56
CA LEU A 46 -7.83 -3.98 -3.65
C LEU A 46 -9.13 -3.22 -3.95
N GLY A 47 -9.72 -2.61 -2.93
CA GLY A 47 -10.89 -1.74 -3.10
C GLY A 47 -10.56 -0.43 -3.80
N GLY A 48 -9.29 0.00 -3.69
CA GLY A 48 -8.78 1.25 -4.22
C GLY A 48 -7.46 1.62 -3.57
N TYR A 49 -6.87 2.73 -4.03
CA TYR A 49 -5.72 3.33 -3.38
C TYR A 49 -5.79 4.85 -3.49
N ASN A 50 -5.23 5.53 -2.51
CA ASN A 50 -5.09 6.97 -2.48
C ASN A 50 -3.63 7.35 -2.18
N VAL A 51 -3.11 8.35 -2.90
CA VAL A 51 -1.78 8.91 -2.65
C VAL A 51 -1.97 10.29 -2.08
N ASP A 52 -1.63 10.45 -0.81
CA ASP A 52 -1.59 11.75 -0.15
C ASP A 52 -0.19 12.34 -0.31
N ASP A 53 -0.12 13.49 -0.99
CA ASP A 53 1.11 14.24 -1.24
C ASP A 53 1.24 15.46 -0.32
N ALA A 54 0.55 15.45 0.83
CA ALA A 54 0.63 16.47 1.87
C ALA A 54 1.98 16.43 2.62
N GLY A 55 3.08 16.76 1.95
CA GLY A 55 4.35 17.12 2.58
C GLY A 55 5.60 16.44 1.99
N VAL A 56 6.70 16.46 2.76
CA VAL A 56 8.02 15.93 2.36
C VAL A 56 8.02 14.41 2.12
N LYS A 57 7.00 13.69 2.61
CA LYS A 57 6.87 12.24 2.49
C LYS A 57 5.47 11.88 2.03
N SER A 58 5.35 11.57 0.75
CA SER A 58 4.12 11.05 0.17
C SER A 58 3.69 9.77 0.89
N THR A 59 2.40 9.61 1.16
CA THR A 59 1.82 8.43 1.82
C THR A 59 0.85 7.74 0.87
N LEU A 60 1.01 6.43 0.71
CA LEU A 60 0.08 5.57 -0.03
C LEU A 60 -0.85 4.89 0.98
N THR A 61 -2.15 5.13 0.83
CA THR A 61 -3.20 4.42 1.56
C THR A 61 -3.88 3.46 0.58
N VAL A 62 -4.04 2.21 1.00
CA VAL A 62 -4.67 1.15 0.22
C VAL A 62 -5.90 0.66 0.96
N ASP A 63 -7.04 0.59 0.25
CA ASP A 63 -8.28 0.05 0.77
C ASP A 63 -8.29 -1.47 0.60
N LEU A 64 -8.48 -2.17 1.72
CA LEU A 64 -8.47 -3.61 1.78
C LEU A 64 -9.88 -4.17 1.58
N ARG A 65 -9.97 -5.22 0.76
CA ARG A 65 -11.17 -6.04 0.58
C ARG A 65 -11.06 -7.34 1.35
#